data_AF-A0A2H0SIZ5-F1
#
_entry.id   AF-A0A2H0SIZ5-F1
#
_cell.length_a   1.000
_cell.length_b   1.000
_cell.length_c   1.000
_cell.angle_alpha   90.00
_cell.angle_beta   90.00
_cell.angle_gamma   90.00
#
_symmetry.space_group_name_H-M   'P 1'
#
loop_
_entity.id
_entity.type
_entity.pdbx_description
1 polymer ?
#
loop_
_entity_poly.entity_id
_entity_poly.type
_entity_poly.pdbx_seq_one_letter_code
_entity_poly.pdbx_strand_id
1 'polypeptide(L)' 'MYFLVRNHFSLDQITQQAEHIYEGSFNAKLLKQQLAYFRDVNYSESIEYVVQPVSNQEIEQFLTTVATEKM' A
#
# COMPACT_ATOMS: atom_id res chain seq x y z
N MET A 1 -0.96 4.21 -2.44
CA MET A 1 0.03 3.37 -1.73
C MET A 1 1.15 2.83 -2.63
N TYR A 2 0.84 2.18 -3.75
CA TYR A 2 1.85 1.57 -4.66
C TYR A 2 3.10 2.44 -4.90
N PHE A 3 2.94 3.67 -5.39
CA PHE A 3 4.09 4.53 -5.71
C PHE A 3 4.97 4.89 -4.51
N LEU A 4 4.37 5.10 -3.33
CA LEU A 4 5.13 5.41 -2.11
C LEU A 4 6.01 4.23 -1.71
N VAL A 5 5.44 3.02 -1.72
CA VAL A 5 6.17 1.83 -1.28
C VAL A 5 7.20 1.37 -2.32
N ARG A 6 6.86 1.47 -3.60
CA ARG A 6 7.76 1.07 -4.68
C ARG A 6 8.98 1.99 -4.83
N ASN A 7 8.79 3.30 -4.67
CA ASN A 7 9.80 4.28 -5.08
C ASN A 7 10.47 5.02 -3.93
N HIS A 8 9.89 5.01 -2.71
CA HIS A 8 10.32 5.95 -1.67
C HIS A 8 10.56 5.32 -0.30
N PHE A 9 9.67 4.45 0.18
CA PHE A 9 9.72 3.95 1.56
C PHE A 9 9.43 2.46 1.63
N SER A 10 10.13 1.72 2.50
CA SER A 10 9.69 0.37 2.87
C SER A 10 8.43 0.42 3.73
N LEU A 11 7.69 -0.69 3.77
CA LEU A 11 6.53 -0.80 4.65
C LEU A 11 6.93 -0.67 6.13
N ASP A 12 8.15 -1.09 6.49
CA ASP A 12 8.70 -0.90 7.85
C ASP A 12 8.93 0.57 8.19
N GLN A 13 9.51 1.35 7.28
CA GLN A 13 9.72 2.78 7.49
C GLN A 13 8.39 3.52 7.70
N ILE A 14 7.38 3.18 6.90
CA ILE A 14 6.02 3.72 7.05
C ILE A 14 5.42 3.32 8.40
N THR A 15 5.56 2.05 8.79
CA THR A 15 5.04 1.51 10.05
C THR A 15 5.67 2.21 11.25
N GLN A 16 7.00 2.30 11.30
CA GLN A 16 7.72 2.97 12.40
C GLN A 16 7.34 4.46 12.49
N GLN A 17 7.24 5.15 11.36
CA GLN A 17 6.83 6.55 11.35
C GLN A 17 5.38 6.73 11.81
N ALA A 18 4.48 5.82 11.43
CA ALA A 18 3.09 5.84 11.88
C ALA A 18 2.99 5.55 13.39
N GLU A 19 3.73 4.57 13.90
CA GLU A 19 3.80 4.30 15.35
C GLU A 19 4.28 5.52 16.14
N HIS A 20 5.26 6.25 15.61
CA HIS A 20 5.74 7.49 16.23
C HIS A 20 4.69 8.61 16.23
N ILE A 21 3.95 8.81 15.14
CA ILE A 21 2.95 9.88 15.01
C ILE A 21 1.69 9.59 15.82
N TYR A 22 1.24 8.35 15.82
CA TYR A 22 -0.07 7.96 16.38
C TYR A 22 0.03 7.34 17.78
N GLU A 23 1.24 7.28 18.36
CA GLU A 23 1.52 6.95 19.76
C GLU A 23 0.70 5.76 20.31
N GLY A 24 0.70 4.64 19.58
CA GLY A 24 0.00 3.41 19.98
C GLY A 24 -1.43 3.27 19.47
N SER A 25 -2.00 4.28 18.81
CA SER A 25 -3.29 4.18 18.10
C SER A 25 -3.17 3.55 16.71
N PHE A 26 -1.94 3.34 16.24
CA PHE A 26 -1.66 2.71 14.96
C PHE A 26 -1.59 1.18 15.09
N ASN A 27 -2.12 0.47 14.08
CA ASN A 27 -2.12 -0.98 14.02
C ASN A 27 -1.50 -1.45 12.69
N ALA A 28 -0.24 -1.90 12.76
CA ALA A 28 0.51 -2.40 11.61
C ALA A 28 -0.18 -3.59 10.90
N LYS A 29 -0.84 -4.47 11.67
CA LYS A 29 -1.58 -5.61 11.12
C LYS A 29 -2.77 -5.13 10.30
N LEU A 30 -3.49 -4.11 10.79
CA LEU A 30 -4.61 -3.52 10.05
C LEU A 30 -4.12 -2.84 8.76
N LEU A 31 -3.00 -2.10 8.80
CA LEU A 31 -2.39 -1.52 7.59
C LEU A 31 -2.09 -2.60 6.54
N LYS A 32 -1.44 -3.70 6.93
CA LYS A 32 -1.15 -4.83 6.03
C LYS A 32 -2.42 -5.42 5.42
N GLN A 33 -3.48 -5.60 6.21
CA GLN A 33 -4.75 -6.11 5.71
C GLN A 33 -5.37 -5.18 4.66
N GLN A 34 -5.32 -3.86 4.88
CA GLN A 34 -5.82 -2.88 3.92
C GLN A 34 -5.01 -2.86 2.62
N LEU A 35 -3.70 -3.11 2.67
CA LEU A 35 -2.85 -3.19 1.48
C LEU A 35 -3.13 -4.40 0.58
N ALA A 36 -3.71 -5.47 1.12
CA ALA A 36 -4.03 -6.69 0.38
C ALA A 36 -5.53 -6.85 0.08
N TYR A 37 -6.33 -5.79 0.27
CA TYR A 37 -7.78 -5.84 0.10
C TYR A 37 -8.26 -4.87 -0.98
N PHE A 38 -8.74 -5.40 -2.10
CA PHE A 38 -9.12 -4.62 -3.29
C PHE A 38 -10.61 -4.71 -3.64
N ARG A 39 -11.38 -5.53 -2.92
CA ARG A 39 -12.79 -5.81 -3.29
C ARG A 39 -13.70 -4.58 -3.23
N ASP A 40 -13.36 -3.61 -2.37
CA ASP A 40 -14.13 -2.38 -2.21
C ASP A 40 -13.63 -1.22 -3.10
N VAL A 41 -12.66 -1.48 -3.99
CA VAL A 41 -12.17 -0.46 -4.93
C VAL A 41 -13.14 -0.35 -6.09
N ASN A 42 -13.68 0.85 -6.30
CA ASN A 42 -14.49 1.12 -7.47
C ASN A 42 -13.60 1.40 -8.70
N TYR A 43 -13.56 0.46 -9.63
CA TYR A 43 -12.83 0.56 -10.89
C TYR A 43 -13.68 1.07 -12.07
N SER A 44 -14.87 1.63 -11.82
CA SER A 44 -15.73 2.17 -12.89
C SER A 44 -15.10 3.36 -13.62
N GLU A 45 -14.17 4.05 -12.97
CA GLU A 45 -13.44 5.18 -13.50
C GLU A 45 -11.97 4.80 -13.72
N SER A 46 -11.44 5.17 -14.89
CA SER A 46 -10.03 4.95 -15.23
C SER A 46 -9.14 6.04 -14.64
N ILE A 47 -7.96 5.66 -14.17
CA ILE A 47 -6.95 6.62 -13.70
C ILE A 47 -6.14 7.13 -14.91
N GLU A 48 -6.13 8.44 -15.12
CA GLU A 48 -5.23 9.10 -16.05
C GLU A 48 -3.89 9.40 -15.39
N TYR A 49 -2.81 8.83 -15.92
CA TYR A 49 -1.47 9.00 -15.38
C TYR A 49 -0.70 10.08 -16.13
N VAL A 50 0.02 10.94 -15.38
CA VAL A 50 1.01 11.89 -15.95
C VAL A 50 2.35 11.22 -16.31
N VAL A 51 2.50 9.95 -15.92
CA VAL A 51 3.67 9.09 -16.20
C VAL A 51 3.19 7.80 -16.88
N GLN A 52 4.11 6.86 -17.14
CA GLN A 52 3.76 5.54 -17.65
C GLN A 52 2.64 4.91 -16.81
N PRO A 53 1.50 4.55 -17.41
CA PRO A 53 0.41 3.89 -16.70
C PRO A 53 0.85 2.55 -16.12
N VAL A 54 0.32 2.22 -14.94
CA VAL A 54 0.53 0.94 -14.26
C VAL A 54 -0.78 0.19 -14.22
N SER A 55 -0.74 -1.11 -14.53
CA SER A 55 -1.96 -1.95 -14.51
C SER A 55 -2.45 -2.20 -13.08
N ASN A 56 -3.77 -2.33 -12.91
CA ASN A 56 -4.34 -2.71 -11.61
C ASN A 56 -3.77 -4.04 -11.12
N GLN A 57 -3.58 -5.02 -12.01
CA GLN A 57 -2.99 -6.31 -11.66
C GLN A 57 -1.57 -6.16 -11.07
N GLU A 58 -0.73 -5.30 -11.64
CA GLU A 58 0.61 -5.04 -11.13
C GLU A 58 0.55 -4.37 -9.75
N ILE A 59 -0.36 -3.40 -9.57
CA ILE A 59 -0.57 -2.72 -8.30
C ILE A 59 -1.01 -3.71 -7.21
N GLU A 60 -2.02 -4.53 -7.52
CA GLU A 60 -2.60 -5.51 -6.59
C GLU A 60 -1.58 -6.57 -6.18
N GLN A 61 -0.85 -7.12 -7.15
CA GLN A 61 0.17 -8.13 -6.89
C GLN A 61 1.31 -7.57 -6.03
N PHE A 62 1.84 -6.40 -6.40
CA PHE A 62 2.92 -5.76 -5.66
C PHE A 62 2.54 -5.49 -4.20
N LEU A 63 1.38 -4.85 -3.98
CA LEU A 63 0.92 -4.50 -2.63
C LEU A 63 0.57 -5.73 -1.79
N THR A 64 0.04 -6.79 -2.41
CA THR A 64 -0.20 -8.08 -1.73
C THR A 64 1.11 -8.74 -1.30
N THR A 65 2.14 -8.73 -2.15
CA THR A 65 3.46 -9.26 -1.80
C THR A 65 4.05 -8.48 -0.63
N VAL A 66 4.08 -7.15 -0.71
CA VAL A 66 4.56 -6.27 0.37
C VAL A 66 3.81 -6.53 1.69
N ALA A 67 2.50 -6.76 1.65
CA ALA A 67 1.71 -7.02 2.84
C ALA A 67 2.00 -8.38 3.49
N THR A 68 2.41 -9.37 2.70
CA THR A 68 2.59 -10.77 3.13
C THR A 68 4.04 -11.18 3.34
N GLU A 69 5.00 -10.36 2.89
CA GLU A 69 6.42 -10.56 3.18
C GLU A 69 6.68 -10.51 4.70
N LYS A 70 7.56 -11.40 5.17
CA LYS A 70 8.07 -11.35 6.53
C LYS A 70 9.02 -10.15 6.63
N MET A 71 8.69 -9.24 7.55
CA MET A 71 9.55 -8.17 8.04
C MET A 71 10.66 -8.76 8.92
#